data_AF-A0A2W6BKU1-F1
#
_entry.id   AF-A0A2W6BKU1-F1
#
_cell.length_a   1.000
_cell.length_b   1.000
_cell.length_c   1.000
_cell.angle_alpha   90.00
_cell.angle_beta   90.00
_cell.angle_gamma   90.00
#
_symmetry.space_group_name_H-M   'P 1'
#
loop_
_entity.id
_entity.type
_entity.pdbx_description
1 polymer ?
#
loop_
_entity_poly.entity_id
_entity_poly.type
_entity_poly.pdbx_seq_one_letter_code
_entity_poly.pdbx_strand_id
1 'polypeptide(L)'
;MSHGSDSTPLEAVGKGILAGAAGTAVMTGYQLAIAKLRGSGSSSAPAEVGKRIIEGVLGREVPDDRMNSLNNAMHVAYGTSWGPIYGIAQSSLRLPALHHGVLFGALVWGASLVELPALRIAPPIWETPPPEAALDLSYHLVYGLAVAAAYAVLDR
;
A
#
# COMPACT_ATOMS: atom_id res chain seq x y z
N MET A 1 22.86 -7.86 29.21
CA MET A 1 22.90 -6.81 28.16
C MET A 1 23.23 -7.51 26.85
N SER A 2 22.20 -7.93 26.11
CA SER A 2 22.37 -8.61 24.83
C SER A 2 22.59 -7.55 23.75
N HIS A 3 23.76 -7.54 23.11
CA HIS A 3 24.00 -6.73 21.91
C HIS A 3 23.13 -7.33 20.79
N GLY A 4 21.97 -6.73 20.53
CA GLY A 4 21.20 -7.04 19.34
C GLY A 4 22.03 -6.64 18.14
N SER A 5 22.41 -7.60 17.29
CA SER A 5 23.05 -7.32 16.02
C SER A 5 22.13 -6.41 15.22
N ASP A 6 22.61 -5.20 14.89
CA ASP A 6 21.88 -4.31 14.00
C ASP A 6 21.59 -5.04 12.70
N SER A 7 20.31 -5.18 12.34
CA SER A 7 19.90 -5.85 11.11
C SER A 7 20.57 -5.16 9.93
N THR A 8 21.18 -5.96 9.05
CA THR A 8 21.85 -5.39 7.87
C THR A 8 20.82 -4.72 6.96
N PRO A 9 21.19 -3.72 6.14
CA PRO A 9 20.24 -3.08 5.22
C PRO A 9 19.53 -4.07 4.30
N LEU A 10 20.23 -5.13 3.87
CA LEU A 10 19.66 -6.18 3.02
C LEU A 10 18.60 -7.00 3.77
N GLU A 11 18.85 -7.32 5.02
CA GLU A 11 17.90 -8.03 5.88
C GLU A 11 16.66 -7.18 6.16
N ALA A 12 16.84 -5.88 6.45
CA ALA A 12 15.75 -4.94 6.63
C ALA A 12 14.88 -4.81 5.36
N VAL A 13 15.50 -4.80 4.18
CA VAL A 13 14.77 -4.82 2.90
C VAL A 13 14.00 -6.13 2.74
N GLY A 14 14.62 -7.29 2.99
CA GLY A 14 13.97 -8.59 2.87
C GLY A 14 12.76 -8.73 3.80
N LYS A 15 12.92 -8.38 5.08
CA LYS A 15 11.82 -8.31 6.06
C LYS A 15 10.75 -7.31 5.63
N GLY A 16 11.17 -6.16 5.09
CA GLY A 16 10.30 -5.13 4.53
C GLY A 16 9.42 -5.64 3.40
N ILE A 17 9.98 -6.36 2.43
CA ILE A 17 9.20 -6.95 1.32
C ILE A 17 8.11 -7.89 1.84
N LEU A 18 8.47 -8.80 2.74
CA LEU A 18 7.51 -9.74 3.34
C LEU A 18 6.42 -9.01 4.13
N ALA A 19 6.80 -8.00 4.90
CA ALA A 19 5.86 -7.17 5.65
C ALA A 19 4.93 -6.36 4.74
N GLY A 20 5.46 -5.77 3.66
CA GLY A 20 4.69 -5.06 2.64
C GLY A 20 3.64 -5.96 1.99
N ALA A 21 4.04 -7.16 1.56
CA ALA A 21 3.13 -8.15 0.98
C ALA A 21 2.04 -8.58 1.97
N ALA A 22 2.39 -8.78 3.25
CA ALA A 22 1.40 -9.09 4.30
C ALA A 22 0.41 -7.94 4.51
N GLY A 23 0.91 -6.70 4.57
CA GLY A 23 0.07 -5.51 4.67
C GLY A 23 -0.90 -5.39 3.50
N THR A 24 -0.43 -5.66 2.27
CA THR A 24 -1.28 -5.69 1.08
C THR A 24 -2.38 -6.73 1.21
N ALA A 25 -2.05 -7.97 1.59
CA ALA A 25 -3.05 -9.02 1.73
C ALA A 25 -4.15 -8.66 2.75
N VAL A 26 -3.76 -8.06 3.88
CA VAL A 26 -4.70 -7.61 4.93
C VAL A 26 -5.60 -6.48 4.42
N MET A 27 -5.03 -5.45 3.79
CA MET A 27 -5.79 -4.34 3.21
C MET A 27 -6.76 -4.82 2.12
N THR A 28 -6.31 -5.68 1.20
CA THR A 28 -7.15 -6.27 0.16
C THR A 28 -8.32 -7.05 0.78
N GLY A 29 -8.06 -7.87 1.80
CA GLY A 29 -9.12 -8.57 2.53
C GLY A 29 -10.15 -7.61 3.14
N TYR A 30 -9.70 -6.52 3.75
CA TYR A 30 -10.57 -5.49 4.32
C TYR A 30 -11.41 -4.78 3.25
N GLN A 31 -10.80 -4.40 2.12
CA GLN A 31 -11.50 -3.79 0.99
C GLN A 31 -12.54 -4.71 0.39
N LEU A 32 -12.22 -5.99 0.19
CA LEU A 32 -13.16 -7.00 -0.30
C LEU A 32 -14.35 -7.20 0.64
N ALA A 33 -14.10 -7.20 1.96
CA ALA A 33 -15.16 -7.28 2.95
C ALA A 33 -16.10 -6.07 2.87
N ILE A 34 -15.55 -4.85 2.82
CA ILE A 34 -16.36 -3.63 2.70
C ILE A 34 -17.13 -3.58 1.37
N ALA A 35 -16.49 -3.92 0.25
CA ALA A 35 -17.13 -3.96 -1.06
C ALA A 35 -18.33 -4.92 -1.07
N LYS A 36 -18.15 -6.11 -0.50
CA LYS A 36 -19.23 -7.10 -0.34
C LYS A 36 -20.37 -6.56 0.54
N LEU A 37 -20.06 -5.88 1.64
CA LEU A 37 -21.06 -5.29 2.54
C LEU A 37 -21.83 -4.15 1.88
N ARG A 38 -21.19 -3.37 1.00
CA ARG A 38 -21.79 -2.25 0.29
C ARG A 38 -22.48 -2.64 -1.02
N GLY A 39 -22.34 -3.89 -1.47
CA GLY A 39 -22.79 -4.32 -2.80
C GLY A 39 -22.07 -3.60 -3.95
N SER A 40 -20.88 -3.07 -3.70
CA SER A 40 -20.07 -2.34 -4.67
C SER A 40 -18.99 -3.23 -5.28
N GLY A 41 -18.55 -2.92 -6.51
CA GLY A 41 -17.38 -3.56 -7.12
C GLY A 41 -16.07 -3.19 -6.41
N SER A 42 -14.99 -3.92 -6.71
CA SER A 42 -13.63 -3.52 -6.29
C SER A 42 -13.16 -2.30 -7.08
N SER A 43 -12.30 -1.48 -6.48
CA SER A 43 -11.71 -0.32 -7.16
C SER A 43 -10.86 -0.74 -8.37
N SER A 44 -10.99 0.01 -9.47
CA SER A 44 -10.20 -0.11 -10.70
C SER A 44 -8.97 0.80 -10.73
N ALA A 45 -8.81 1.67 -9.72
CA ALA A 45 -7.73 2.67 -9.71
C ALA A 45 -6.32 2.07 -9.91
N PRO A 46 -5.94 0.95 -9.27
CA PRO A 46 -4.64 0.32 -9.53
C PRO A 46 -4.45 -0.10 -11.00
N ALA A 47 -5.49 -0.68 -11.63
CA ALA A 47 -5.43 -1.05 -13.04
C ALA A 47 -5.30 0.18 -13.94
N GLU A 48 -6.00 1.27 -13.63
CA GLU A 48 -5.92 2.52 -14.38
C GLU A 48 -4.54 3.17 -14.28
N VAL A 49 -3.91 3.16 -13.11
CA VAL A 49 -2.50 3.57 -12.94
C VAL A 49 -1.60 2.70 -13.83
N GLY A 50 -1.72 1.38 -13.73
CA GLY A 50 -0.92 0.45 -14.53
C GLY A 50 -1.11 0.65 -16.03
N LYS A 51 -2.36 0.83 -16.47
CA LYS A 51 -2.71 1.09 -17.87
C LYS A 51 -2.06 2.37 -18.36
N ARG A 52 -2.15 3.46 -17.58
CA ARG A 52 -1.57 4.77 -17.93
C ARG A 52 -0.04 4.72 -18.04
N ILE A 53 0.62 3.92 -17.21
CA ILE A 53 2.07 3.67 -17.30
C ILE A 53 2.40 2.86 -18.56
N ILE A 54 1.70 1.74 -18.80
CA ILE A 54 1.99 0.85 -19.94
C ILE A 54 1.74 1.57 -21.27
N GLU A 55 0.62 2.27 -21.40
CA GLU A 55 0.27 3.00 -22.61
C GLU A 55 1.13 4.25 -22.79
N GLY A 56 1.32 5.04 -21.73
CA GLY A 56 2.02 6.31 -21.80
C GLY A 56 3.55 6.20 -21.88
N VAL A 57 4.13 5.17 -21.25
CA VAL A 57 5.59 5.00 -21.16
C VAL A 57 6.10 3.90 -22.11
N LEU A 58 5.38 2.78 -22.20
CA LEU A 58 5.82 1.63 -23.01
C LEU A 58 5.19 1.59 -24.41
N GLY A 59 4.19 2.45 -24.68
CA GLY A 59 3.52 2.53 -25.98
C GLY A 59 2.77 1.25 -26.35
N ARG A 60 2.28 0.49 -25.36
CA ARG A 60 1.53 -0.77 -25.57
C ARG A 60 0.11 -0.60 -25.07
N GLU A 61 -0.86 -1.04 -25.87
CA GLU A 61 -2.25 -1.08 -25.43
C GLU A 61 -2.46 -2.19 -24.39
N VAL A 62 -3.28 -1.90 -23.37
CA VAL A 62 -3.72 -2.90 -22.40
C VAL A 62 -5.12 -3.38 -22.80
N PRO A 63 -5.27 -4.66 -23.20
CA PRO A 63 -6.57 -5.22 -23.52
C PRO A 63 -7.51 -5.23 -22.30
N ASP A 64 -8.81 -5.02 -22.54
CA ASP A 64 -9.82 -4.93 -21.47
C ASP A 64 -9.94 -6.22 -20.64
N ASP A 65 -9.74 -7.39 -21.26
CA ASP A 65 -9.76 -8.69 -20.59
C ASP A 65 -8.58 -8.87 -19.60
N ARG A 66 -7.56 -8.01 -19.69
CA ARG A 66 -6.40 -8.00 -18.78
C ARG A 66 -6.58 -7.05 -17.60
N MET A 67 -7.61 -6.20 -17.58
CA MET A 67 -7.77 -5.14 -16.56
C MET A 67 -7.89 -5.71 -15.15
N ASN A 68 -8.58 -6.82 -14.95
CA ASN A 68 -8.69 -7.45 -13.63
C ASN A 68 -7.34 -8.01 -13.14
N SER A 69 -6.59 -8.68 -14.02
CA SER A 69 -5.25 -9.17 -13.69
C SER A 69 -4.29 -8.02 -13.43
N LEU A 70 -4.38 -6.95 -14.21
CA LEU A 70 -3.59 -5.74 -14.02
C LEU A 70 -3.93 -5.05 -12.70
N ASN A 71 -5.21 -5.01 -12.31
CA ASN A 71 -5.64 -4.47 -11.02
C ASN A 71 -4.95 -5.19 -9.87
N ASN A 72 -5.04 -6.51 -9.84
CA ASN A 72 -4.44 -7.34 -8.79
C ASN A 72 -2.91 -7.23 -8.80
N ALA A 73 -2.29 -7.26 -9.98
CA ALA A 73 -0.85 -7.13 -10.12
C ALA A 73 -0.34 -5.79 -9.61
N MET A 74 -1.01 -4.68 -9.98
CA MET A 74 -0.67 -3.34 -9.51
C MET A 74 -0.91 -3.20 -8.00
N HIS A 75 -1.99 -3.76 -7.47
CA HIS A 75 -2.28 -3.73 -6.04
C HIS A 75 -1.17 -4.41 -5.23
N VAL A 76 -0.76 -5.62 -5.66
CA VAL A 76 0.33 -6.37 -5.05
C VAL A 76 1.67 -5.67 -5.22
N ALA A 77 2.01 -5.26 -6.45
CA ALA A 77 3.29 -4.64 -6.75
C ALA A 77 3.47 -3.31 -6.01
N TYR A 78 2.46 -2.44 -6.04
CA TYR A 78 2.48 -1.16 -5.36
C TYR A 78 2.56 -1.33 -3.85
N GLY A 79 1.67 -2.14 -3.24
CA GLY A 79 1.71 -2.32 -1.79
C GLY A 79 2.97 -3.04 -1.29
N THR A 80 3.56 -3.95 -2.08
CA THR A 80 4.81 -4.62 -1.70
C THR A 80 6.03 -3.70 -1.83
N SER A 81 6.05 -2.78 -2.80
CA SER A 81 7.21 -1.89 -3.03
C SER A 81 7.43 -0.87 -1.91
N TRP A 82 6.38 -0.55 -1.16
CA TRP A 82 6.45 0.26 0.06
C TRP A 82 7.14 -0.46 1.23
N GLY A 83 7.14 -1.79 1.24
CA GLY A 83 7.71 -2.63 2.29
C GLY A 83 9.21 -2.38 2.58
N PRO A 84 10.10 -2.40 1.57
CA PRO A 84 11.50 -2.02 1.73
C PRO A 84 11.70 -0.65 2.39
N ILE A 85 10.89 0.34 2.01
CA ILE A 85 10.96 1.71 2.55
C ILE A 85 10.64 1.67 4.05
N TYR A 86 9.58 0.94 4.43
CA TYR A 86 9.26 0.72 5.84
C TYR A 86 10.41 0.04 6.59
N GLY A 87 10.98 -1.04 6.04
CA GLY A 87 12.03 -1.81 6.69
C GLY A 87 13.29 -0.97 6.99
N ILE A 88 13.76 -0.19 6.01
CA ILE A 88 14.89 0.72 6.18
C ILE A 88 14.58 1.84 7.20
N ALA A 89 13.38 2.41 7.14
CA ALA A 89 12.96 3.43 8.09
C ALA A 89 12.89 2.86 9.52
N GLN A 90 12.34 1.66 9.69
CA GLN A 90 12.17 1.02 10.99
C GLN A 90 13.50 0.56 11.58
N SER A 91 14.45 0.05 10.77
CA SER A 91 15.78 -0.33 11.26
C SER A 91 16.56 0.89 11.79
N SER A 92 16.27 2.08 11.25
CA SER A 92 16.90 3.34 11.62
C SER A 92 16.22 4.03 12.80
N LEU A 93 14.89 4.16 12.78
CA LEU A 93 14.13 4.93 13.77
C LEU A 93 13.71 4.10 14.99
N ARG A 94 13.55 2.79 14.83
CA ARG A 94 13.16 1.82 15.90
C ARG A 94 11.93 2.25 16.69
N LEU A 95 10.95 2.84 16.01
CA LEU A 95 9.72 3.30 16.65
C LEU A 95 8.85 2.11 17.08
N PRO A 96 7.96 2.26 18.08
CA PRO A 96 6.99 1.22 18.40
C PRO A 96 6.07 0.97 17.19
N ALA A 97 5.78 -0.31 16.93
CA ALA A 97 5.06 -0.75 15.73
C ALA A 97 3.73 -0.01 15.50
N LEU A 98 2.97 0.27 16.57
CA LEU A 98 1.71 1.01 16.49
C LEU A 98 1.90 2.41 15.90
N HIS A 99 2.84 3.20 16.46
CA HIS A 99 3.06 4.58 16.01
C HIS A 99 3.61 4.62 14.59
N HIS A 100 4.60 3.77 14.29
CA HIS A 100 5.19 3.76 12.96
C HIS A 100 4.20 3.27 11.91
N GLY A 101 3.38 2.27 12.24
CA GLY A 101 2.34 1.77 11.33
C GLY A 101 1.29 2.83 10.99
N VAL A 102 0.83 3.62 11.98
CA VAL A 102 -0.09 4.75 11.73
C VAL A 102 0.55 5.82 10.85
N LEU A 103 1.76 6.25 11.20
CA LEU A 103 2.48 7.26 10.41
C LEU A 103 2.76 6.79 8.99
N PHE A 104 3.14 5.52 8.83
CA PHE A 104 3.41 4.91 7.54
C PHE A 104 2.13 4.78 6.70
N GLY A 105 1.02 4.32 7.29
CA GLY A 105 -0.27 4.29 6.60
C GLY A 105 -0.70 5.68 6.13
N ALA A 106 -0.57 6.69 6.98
CA ALA A 106 -0.88 8.08 6.63
C ALA A 106 0.05 8.63 5.53
N LEU A 107 1.33 8.23 5.51
CA LEU A 107 2.26 8.57 4.44
C LEU A 107 1.85 7.97 3.09
N VAL A 108 1.51 6.68 3.06
CA VAL A 108 1.07 6.00 1.83
C VAL A 108 -0.25 6.58 1.34
N TRP A 109 -1.16 6.92 2.26
CA TRP A 109 -2.37 7.67 1.90
C TRP A 109 -2.03 9.04 1.30
N GLY A 110 -1.14 9.81 1.93
CA GLY A 110 -0.69 11.09 1.40
C GLY A 110 -0.09 11.00 -0.01
N ALA A 111 0.64 9.92 -0.31
CA ALA A 111 1.14 9.66 -1.65
C ALA A 111 -0.01 9.46 -2.66
N SER A 112 -1.05 8.70 -2.30
CA SER A 112 -2.20 8.48 -3.19
C SER A 112 -2.99 9.77 -3.47
N LEU A 113 -3.05 10.70 -2.50
CA LEU A 113 -3.67 12.02 -2.67
C LEU A 113 -2.94 12.91 -3.68
N VAL A 114 -1.69 12.61 -4.01
CA VAL A 114 -0.89 13.33 -5.02
C VAL A 114 -0.89 12.57 -6.34
N GLU A 115 -0.61 11.26 -6.29
CA GLU A 115 -0.46 10.41 -7.47
C GLU A 115 -1.76 10.30 -8.28
N LEU A 116 -2.89 10.03 -7.61
CA LEU A 116 -4.15 9.80 -8.32
C LEU A 116 -4.68 11.06 -9.04
N PRO A 117 -4.64 12.26 -8.44
CA PRO A 117 -5.01 13.48 -9.16
C PRO A 117 -4.01 13.86 -10.25
N ALA A 118 -2.70 13.69 -10.03
CA ALA A 118 -1.68 13.95 -11.05
C ALA A 118 -1.88 13.06 -12.29
N LEU A 119 -2.30 11.82 -12.06
CA LEU A 119 -2.67 10.87 -13.10
C LEU A 119 -4.11 11.02 -13.58
N ARG A 120 -4.90 12.00 -13.12
CA ARG A 120 -6.32 12.17 -13.49
C ARG A 120 -7.15 10.87 -13.37
N ILE A 121 -6.88 10.08 -12.34
CA ILE A 121 -7.60 8.84 -12.02
C ILE A 121 -8.67 9.09 -10.96
N ALA A 122 -8.38 9.97 -10.00
CA ALA A 122 -9.33 10.43 -8.99
C ALA A 122 -9.29 11.96 -8.89
N PRO A 123 -10.39 12.61 -8.49
CA PRO A 123 -10.36 14.02 -8.15
C PRO A 123 -9.52 14.26 -6.89
N PRO A 124 -9.11 15.51 -6.63
CA PRO A 124 -8.46 15.85 -5.37
C PRO A 124 -9.32 15.56 -4.14
N ILE A 125 -8.68 15.37 -2.99
CA ILE A 125 -9.36 14.93 -1.75
C ILE A 125 -10.46 15.89 -1.27
N TRP A 126 -10.34 17.20 -1.53
CA TRP A 126 -11.34 18.20 -1.14
C TRP A 126 -12.66 18.12 -1.93
N GLU A 127 -12.69 17.33 -3.01
CA GLU A 127 -13.91 17.03 -3.78
C GLU A 127 -14.51 15.67 -3.36
N THR A 128 -13.82 14.90 -2.54
CA THR A 128 -14.29 13.59 -2.05
C THR A 128 -15.19 13.78 -0.83
N PRO A 129 -16.38 13.14 -0.77
CA PRO A 129 -17.22 13.28 0.41
C PRO A 129 -16.53 12.69 1.67
N PRO A 130 -16.73 13.29 2.86
CA PRO A 130 -15.96 12.91 4.05
C PRO A 130 -16.02 11.43 4.46
N PRO A 131 -17.17 10.72 4.37
CA PRO A 131 -17.21 9.29 4.68
C PRO A 131 -16.34 8.43 3.76
N GLU A 132 -16.28 8.78 2.48
CA GLU A 132 -15.46 8.10 1.47
C GLU A 132 -13.98 8.36 1.71
N ALA A 133 -13.61 9.61 2.01
CA ALA A 133 -12.24 9.97 2.39
C ALA A 133 -11.80 9.24 3.68
N ALA A 134 -12.68 9.14 4.68
CA ALA A 134 -12.40 8.44 5.93
C ALA A 134 -12.23 6.92 5.72
N LEU A 135 -13.04 6.33 4.84
CA LEU A 135 -12.91 4.93 4.46
C LEU A 135 -11.62 4.67 3.67
N ASP A 136 -11.25 5.56 2.77
CA ASP A 136 -9.99 5.46 2.04
C ASP A 136 -8.79 5.55 2.99
N LEU A 137 -8.79 6.53 3.90
CA LEU A 137 -7.79 6.63 4.96
C LEU A 137 -7.74 5.34 5.82
N SER A 138 -8.89 4.76 6.17
CA SER A 138 -8.90 3.54 6.99
C SER A 138 -8.23 2.36 6.30
N TYR A 139 -8.36 2.21 4.98
CA TYR A 139 -7.64 1.18 4.22
C TYR A 139 -6.12 1.32 4.37
N HIS A 140 -5.62 2.56 4.25
CA HIS A 140 -4.19 2.85 4.34
C HIS A 140 -3.65 2.71 5.77
N LEU A 141 -4.44 3.06 6.79
CA LEU A 141 -4.07 2.81 8.19
C LEU A 141 -4.00 1.32 8.51
N VAL A 142 -4.97 0.52 8.03
CA VAL A 142 -4.95 -0.94 8.18
C VAL A 142 -3.72 -1.54 7.49
N TYR A 143 -3.40 -1.07 6.28
CA TYR A 143 -2.18 -1.46 5.58
C TYR A 143 -0.94 -1.15 6.43
N GLY A 144 -0.75 0.09 6.86
CA GLY A 144 0.45 0.50 7.60
C GLY A 144 0.64 -0.23 8.93
N LEU A 145 -0.46 -0.44 9.67
CA LEU A 145 -0.45 -1.24 10.90
C LEU A 145 -0.09 -2.70 10.64
N ALA A 146 -0.62 -3.30 9.57
CA ALA A 146 -0.31 -4.67 9.21
C ALA A 146 1.15 -4.86 8.78
N VAL A 147 1.71 -3.92 8.00
CA VAL A 147 3.14 -3.90 7.66
C VAL A 147 3.98 -3.81 8.94
N ALA A 148 3.67 -2.87 9.83
CA ALA A 148 4.43 -2.69 11.05
C ALA A 148 4.38 -3.90 11.98
N ALA A 149 3.21 -4.52 12.12
CA ALA A 149 3.03 -5.73 12.92
C ALA A 149 3.80 -6.92 12.32
N ALA A 150 3.71 -7.13 11.00
CA ALA A 150 4.42 -8.20 10.30
C ALA A 150 5.95 -8.02 10.41
N TYR A 151 6.45 -6.81 10.18
CA TYR A 151 7.87 -6.51 10.34
C TYR A 151 8.34 -6.76 11.77
N ALA A 152 7.59 -6.30 12.77
CA ALA A 152 7.94 -6.51 14.18
C ALA A 152 7.94 -7.99 14.59
N VAL A 153 7.19 -8.86 13.90
CA VAL A 153 7.26 -10.32 14.09
C VAL A 153 8.50 -10.91 13.43
N LEU A 154 8.84 -10.44 12.22
CA LEU A 154 10.01 -10.89 11.46
C LEU A 154 11.34 -10.41 12.06
N ASP A 155 11.33 -9.32 12.82
CA ASP A 155 12.52 -8.69 13.41
C ASP A 155 12.85 -9.20 14.83
N ARG A 156 12.12 -10.21 15.31
CA ARG A 156 12.34 -10.84 16.63
C ARG A 156 13.42 -11.92 16.61
#